data_AF-A0A2V0N8N2-F1
#
_entry.id   AF-A0A2V0N8N2-F1
#
_cell.length_a   1.000
_cell.length_b   1.000
_cell.length_c   1.000
_cell.angle_alpha   90.00
_cell.angle_beta   90.00
_cell.angle_gamma   90.00
#
_symmetry.space_group_name_H-M   'P 1'
#
loop_
_entity.id
_entity.type
_entity.pdbx_description
1 polymer ?
#
loop_
_entity_poly.entity_id
_entity_poly.type
_entity_poly.pdbx_seq_one_letter_code
_entity_poly.pdbx_strand_id
1 'polypeptide(L)'
;MTEIAAPQQGVPTTSKVLCVVYAVIALAALVATWSQNAAYFGHPDSFLTAFLDDSKITAASRSLTADILLFFLAAAVLMVVEARKHGVRFVWLYILGGAAIAISVTFPLFLIARELRVGRTVSPRPGVADAIGLAVFAIVVAALTIWVDT
;
A
#
# COMPACT_ATOMS: atom_id res chain seq x y z
N MET A 1 46.65 7.40 -15.42
CA MET A 1 45.47 6.60 -15.79
C MET A 1 44.33 7.04 -14.90
N THR A 2 43.52 8.01 -15.37
CA THR A 2 42.42 8.60 -14.61
C THR A 2 41.16 7.80 -14.91
N GLU A 3 40.67 7.07 -13.92
CA GLU A 3 39.42 6.32 -13.99
C GLU A 3 38.26 7.32 -14.09
N ILE A 4 37.64 7.42 -15.27
CA ILE A 4 36.43 8.23 -15.46
C ILE A 4 35.30 7.48 -14.77
N ALA A 5 34.95 7.91 -13.55
CA ALA A 5 33.77 7.43 -12.84
C ALA A 5 32.53 7.60 -13.74
N ALA A 6 31.93 6.50 -14.16
CA ALA A 6 30.70 6.53 -14.95
C ALA A 6 29.63 7.32 -14.19
N PRO A 7 28.85 8.19 -14.85
CA PRO A 7 27.81 8.97 -14.19
C PRO A 7 26.84 8.02 -13.50
N GLN A 8 26.63 8.22 -12.19
CA GLN A 8 25.60 7.52 -11.43
C GLN A 8 24.26 7.77 -12.12
N GLN A 9 23.77 6.78 -12.87
CA GLN A 9 22.49 6.88 -13.54
C GLN A 9 21.41 6.97 -12.45
N GLY A 10 20.85 8.17 -12.27
CA GLY A 10 19.77 8.42 -11.32
C GLY A 10 18.55 7.55 -11.63
N VAL A 11 17.68 7.36 -10.63
CA VAL A 11 16.46 6.55 -10.76
C VAL A 11 15.66 6.96 -12.02
N PRO A 12 15.26 6.01 -12.89
CA PRO A 12 14.47 6.29 -14.08
C PRO A 12 13.20 7.08 -13.78
N THR A 13 12.81 8.00 -14.66
CA THR A 13 11.63 8.88 -14.46
C THR A 13 10.34 8.10 -14.20
N THR A 14 10.14 6.96 -14.88
CA THR A 14 8.98 6.08 -14.65
C THR A 14 8.93 5.54 -13.22
N SER A 15 10.07 5.09 -12.67
CA SER A 15 10.16 4.61 -11.29
C SER A 15 9.88 5.73 -10.28
N LYS A 16 10.28 6.98 -10.58
CA LYS A 16 9.92 8.13 -9.74
C LYS A 16 8.41 8.36 -9.71
N VAL A 17 7.74 8.29 -10.85
CA VAL A 17 6.28 8.45 -10.94
C VAL A 17 5.57 7.36 -10.14
N LEU A 18 5.98 6.10 -10.28
CA LEU A 18 5.41 4.99 -9.51
C LEU A 18 5.60 5.19 -8.01
N CYS A 19 6.80 5.60 -7.58
CA CYS A 19 7.05 5.91 -6.17
C CYS A 19 6.12 7.02 -5.64
N VAL A 20 5.88 8.08 -6.42
CA VAL A 20 4.95 9.16 -6.05
C VAL A 20 3.52 8.64 -5.97
N VAL A 21 3.06 7.85 -6.95
CA VAL A 21 1.71 7.26 -6.94
C VAL A 21 1.51 6.39 -5.70
N TYR A 22 2.45 5.50 -5.39
CA TYR A 22 2.38 4.66 -4.21
C TYR A 22 2.43 5.47 -2.90
N ALA A 23 3.20 6.55 -2.86
CA ALA A 23 3.26 7.43 -1.69
C ALA A 23 1.93 8.16 -1.46
N VAL A 24 1.30 8.65 -2.53
CA VAL A 24 -0.02 9.30 -2.46
C VAL A 24 -1.08 8.29 -1.99
N ILE A 25 -1.08 7.07 -2.53
CA ILE A 25 -1.99 6.00 -2.10
C ILE A 25 -1.77 5.69 -0.61
N ALA A 26 -0.53 5.54 -0.16
CA ALA A 26 -0.22 5.26 1.24
C ALA A 26 -0.73 6.36 2.18
N LEU A 27 -0.54 7.64 1.81
CA LEU A 27 -0.99 8.78 2.59
C LEU A 27 -2.53 8.87 2.63
N ALA A 28 -3.19 8.71 1.48
CA ALA A 28 -4.65 8.71 1.42
C ALA A 28 -5.25 7.57 2.24
N ALA A 29 -4.69 6.36 2.11
CA ALA A 29 -5.09 5.21 2.91
C ALA A 29 -4.88 5.44 4.41
N LEU A 30 -3.77 6.07 4.80
CA LEU A 30 -3.48 6.37 6.21
C LEU A 30 -4.52 7.34 6.77
N VAL A 31 -4.85 8.40 6.04
CA VAL A 31 -5.86 9.38 6.48
C VAL A 31 -7.23 8.71 6.62
N ALA A 32 -7.65 7.93 5.62
CA ALA A 32 -8.96 7.27 5.61
C ALA A 32 -9.10 6.19 6.69
N THR A 33 -8.06 5.38 6.95
CA THR A 33 -8.17 4.35 8.00
C THR A 33 -8.02 4.92 9.40
N TRP A 34 -7.20 5.97 9.58
CA TRP A 34 -6.99 6.58 10.89
C TRP A 34 -8.09 7.56 11.32
N SER A 35 -8.79 8.22 10.37
CA SER A 35 -9.98 9.01 10.71
C SER A 35 -11.03 8.14 11.41
N GLN A 36 -11.22 6.91 10.93
CA GLN A 36 -12.17 5.95 11.50
C GLN A 36 -11.64 5.29 12.79
N ASN A 37 -10.37 4.91 12.83
CA ASN A 37 -9.77 4.35 14.06
C ASN A 37 -9.81 5.34 15.23
N ALA A 38 -9.74 6.66 14.97
CA ALA A 38 -9.80 7.66 16.02
C ALA A 38 -11.09 7.59 16.86
N ALA A 39 -12.18 7.05 16.32
CA ALA A 39 -13.43 6.83 17.06
C ALA A 39 -13.26 5.89 18.27
N TYR A 40 -12.25 5.02 18.24
CA TYR A 40 -11.99 4.04 19.30
C TYR A 40 -10.98 4.53 20.36
N PHE A 41 -10.39 5.72 20.19
CA PHE A 41 -9.38 6.26 21.13
C PHE A 41 -9.93 6.58 22.53
N GLY A 42 -11.26 6.69 22.69
CA GLY A 42 -11.88 6.82 24.00
C GLY A 42 -11.76 5.58 24.88
N HIS A 43 -11.37 4.42 24.31
CA HIS A 43 -11.24 3.14 25.01
C HIS A 43 -9.91 2.44 24.66
N PRO A 44 -8.75 2.99 25.08
CA PRO A 44 -7.45 2.48 24.67
C PRO A 44 -7.21 1.03 25.10
N ASP A 45 -7.73 0.63 26.26
CA ASP A 45 -7.55 -0.72 26.81
C ASP A 45 -8.32 -1.80 26.03
N SER A 46 -9.39 -1.42 25.34
CA SER A 46 -10.24 -2.32 24.55
C SER A 46 -10.28 -1.95 23.07
N PHE A 47 -9.37 -1.09 22.61
CA PHE A 47 -9.36 -0.56 21.25
C PHE A 47 -9.43 -1.68 20.20
N LEU A 48 -8.51 -2.64 20.29
CA LEU A 48 -8.42 -3.77 19.38
C LEU A 48 -9.66 -4.68 19.45
N THR A 49 -10.14 -4.98 20.64
CA THR A 49 -11.30 -5.88 20.81
C THR A 49 -12.59 -5.24 20.32
N ALA A 50 -12.80 -3.95 20.64
CA ALA A 50 -13.97 -3.19 20.18
C ALA A 50 -13.98 -3.06 18.65
N PHE A 51 -12.85 -2.71 18.05
CA PHE A 51 -12.71 -2.63 16.59
C PHE A 51 -13.00 -3.97 15.90
N LEU A 52 -12.49 -5.08 16.44
CA LEU A 52 -12.71 -6.43 15.90
C LEU A 52 -14.16 -6.90 16.08
N ASP A 53 -14.82 -6.51 17.16
CA ASP A 53 -16.23 -6.83 17.40
C ASP A 53 -17.11 -6.07 16.41
N ASP A 54 -16.88 -4.77 16.20
CA ASP A 54 -17.63 -3.96 15.23
C ASP A 54 -17.41 -4.43 13.79
N SER A 55 -16.19 -4.86 13.46
CA SER A 55 -15.83 -5.42 12.15
C SER A 55 -16.62 -6.69 11.79
N LYS A 56 -17.28 -7.36 12.75
CA LYS A 56 -18.06 -8.59 12.51
C LYS A 56 -19.53 -8.49 12.93
N ILE A 57 -20.09 -7.30 13.15
CA ILE A 57 -21.50 -7.17 13.56
C ILE A 57 -22.45 -7.61 12.44
N THR A 58 -22.25 -7.13 11.22
CA THR A 58 -23.17 -7.37 10.10
C THR A 58 -22.63 -8.43 9.13
N ALA A 59 -23.48 -8.99 8.28
CA ALA A 59 -23.03 -9.88 7.21
C ALA A 59 -22.06 -9.17 6.25
N ALA A 60 -22.31 -7.89 5.95
CA ALA A 60 -21.45 -7.08 5.10
C ALA A 60 -20.07 -6.86 5.73
N SER A 61 -20.00 -6.48 7.01
CA SER A 61 -18.73 -6.24 7.71
C SER A 61 -17.90 -7.52 7.86
N ARG A 62 -18.56 -8.66 8.13
CA ARG A 62 -17.91 -9.99 8.13
C ARG A 62 -17.30 -10.34 6.77
N SER A 63 -18.06 -10.12 5.69
CA SER A 63 -17.59 -10.37 4.33
C SER A 63 -16.37 -9.49 4.00
N LEU A 64 -16.44 -8.19 4.30
CA LEU A 64 -15.33 -7.25 4.06
C LEU A 64 -14.09 -7.60 4.90
N THR A 65 -14.29 -8.01 6.15
CA THR A 65 -13.20 -8.47 7.03
C THR A 65 -12.53 -9.74 6.50
N ALA A 66 -13.32 -10.71 6.03
CA ALA A 66 -12.76 -11.92 5.43
C ALA A 66 -11.99 -11.60 4.13
N ASP A 67 -12.55 -10.74 3.29
CA ASP A 67 -11.93 -10.30 2.03
C ASP A 67 -10.57 -9.63 2.28
N ILE A 68 -10.50 -8.66 3.20
CA ILE A 68 -9.25 -7.95 3.49
C ILE A 68 -8.19 -8.86 4.13
N LEU A 69 -8.59 -9.85 4.94
CA LEU A 69 -7.66 -10.84 5.53
C LEU A 69 -7.06 -11.76 4.45
N LEU A 70 -7.88 -12.24 3.51
CA LEU A 70 -7.41 -13.07 2.40
C LEU A 70 -6.55 -12.28 1.42
N PHE A 71 -6.95 -11.04 1.11
CA PHE A 71 -6.13 -10.11 0.34
C PHE A 71 -4.78 -9.85 1.01
N PHE A 72 -4.78 -9.60 2.33
CA PHE A 72 -3.55 -9.38 3.09
C PHE A 72 -2.64 -10.61 3.06
N LEU A 73 -3.19 -11.82 3.16
CA LEU A 73 -2.40 -13.05 3.03
C LEU A 73 -1.73 -13.14 1.65
N ALA A 74 -2.48 -12.89 0.57
CA ALA A 74 -1.95 -12.88 -0.79
C ALA A 74 -0.86 -11.79 -0.97
N ALA A 75 -1.12 -10.58 -0.46
CA ALA A 75 -0.15 -9.49 -0.47
C ALA A 75 1.11 -9.82 0.34
N ALA A 76 0.99 -10.48 1.49
CA ALA A 76 2.12 -10.91 2.31
C ALA A 76 2.98 -11.94 1.59
N VAL A 77 2.37 -12.92 0.90
CA VAL A 77 3.10 -13.87 0.05
C VAL A 77 3.88 -13.14 -1.04
N LEU A 78 3.23 -12.22 -1.76
CA LEU A 78 3.89 -11.40 -2.78
C LEU A 78 5.05 -10.58 -2.19
N MET A 79 4.84 -9.94 -1.05
CA MET A 79 5.86 -9.15 -0.36
C MET A 79 7.07 -10.01 0.00
N VAL A 80 6.88 -11.20 0.55
CA VAL A 80 7.98 -12.11 0.90
C VAL A 80 8.73 -12.56 -0.36
N VAL A 81 8.02 -13.02 -1.39
CA VAL A 81 8.65 -13.50 -2.63
C VAL A 81 9.45 -12.39 -3.30
N GLU A 82 8.86 -11.21 -3.49
CA GLU A 82 9.53 -10.09 -4.16
C GLU A 82 10.64 -9.48 -3.30
N ALA A 83 10.52 -9.51 -1.96
CA ALA A 83 11.60 -9.10 -1.07
C ALA A 83 12.83 -9.99 -1.21
N ARG A 84 12.63 -11.32 -1.33
CA ARG A 84 13.73 -12.27 -1.55
C ARG A 84 14.34 -12.11 -2.93
N LYS A 85 13.52 -11.88 -3.95
CA LYS A 85 13.96 -11.68 -5.35
C LYS A 85 14.77 -10.40 -5.55
N HIS A 86 14.33 -9.28 -4.97
CA HIS A 86 14.95 -7.96 -5.17
C HIS A 86 15.79 -7.47 -3.98
N GLY A 87 16.00 -8.32 -2.97
CA GLY A 87 16.82 -8.03 -1.81
C GLY A 87 16.28 -6.89 -0.95
N VAL A 88 14.96 -6.76 -0.81
CA VAL A 88 14.35 -5.78 0.12
C VAL A 88 14.54 -6.28 1.55
N ARG A 89 15.20 -5.47 2.38
CA ARG A 89 15.44 -5.77 3.81
C ARG A 89 14.17 -5.51 4.62
N PHE A 90 13.97 -6.28 5.70
CA PHE A 90 12.88 -6.08 6.68
C PHE A 90 11.44 -6.23 6.17
N VAL A 91 11.17 -7.14 5.22
CA VAL A 91 9.80 -7.44 4.74
C VAL A 91 8.79 -7.66 5.87
N TRP A 92 9.21 -8.30 6.97
CA TRP A 92 8.35 -8.54 8.13
C TRP A 92 7.91 -7.26 8.85
N LEU A 93 8.68 -6.16 8.79
CA LEU A 93 8.22 -4.88 9.34
C LEU A 93 7.03 -4.33 8.53
N TYR A 94 6.99 -4.56 7.21
CA TYR A 94 5.86 -4.15 6.38
C TYR A 94 4.62 -5.00 6.65
N ILE A 95 4.81 -6.32 6.86
CA ILE A 95 3.73 -7.25 7.21
C ILE A 95 3.16 -6.90 8.59
N LEU A 96 4.02 -6.75 9.60
CA LEU A 96 3.62 -6.38 10.95
C LEU A 96 2.98 -4.98 10.97
N GLY A 97 3.53 -4.03 10.21
CA GLY A 97 2.91 -2.72 10.04
C GLY A 97 1.55 -2.80 9.33
N GLY A 98 1.35 -3.75 8.42
CA GLY A 98 0.06 -3.96 7.75
C GLY A 98 -1.02 -4.45 8.71
N ALA A 99 -0.63 -5.30 9.66
CA ALA A 99 -1.51 -5.76 10.74
C ALA A 99 -1.77 -4.67 11.80
N ALA A 100 -0.80 -3.80 12.08
CA ALA A 100 -0.89 -2.79 13.12
C ALA A 100 -1.50 -1.44 12.67
N ILE A 101 -1.28 -1.05 11.40
CA ILE A 101 -1.66 0.26 10.86
C ILE A 101 -2.80 0.07 9.86
N ALA A 102 -2.47 -0.52 8.70
CA ALA A 102 -3.39 -0.94 7.65
C ALA A 102 -2.55 -1.50 6.49
N ILE A 103 -2.98 -2.62 5.90
CA ILE A 103 -2.30 -3.18 4.73
C ILE A 103 -2.32 -2.23 3.53
N SER A 104 -3.38 -1.43 3.39
CA SER A 104 -3.52 -0.41 2.35
C SER A 104 -2.47 0.71 2.44
N VAL A 105 -1.78 0.86 3.58
CA VAL A 105 -0.66 1.79 3.76
C VAL A 105 0.68 1.08 3.56
N THR A 106 0.89 -0.05 4.23
CA THR A 106 2.21 -0.70 4.22
C THR A 106 2.54 -1.42 2.93
N PHE A 107 1.52 -1.90 2.19
CA PHE A 107 1.72 -2.52 0.90
C PHE A 107 2.27 -1.53 -0.15
N PRO A 108 1.70 -0.33 -0.36
CA PRO A 108 2.33 0.68 -1.22
C PRO A 108 3.74 1.09 -0.76
N LEU A 109 3.99 1.22 0.54
CA LEU A 109 5.35 1.49 1.06
C LEU A 109 6.34 0.38 0.70
N PHE A 110 5.90 -0.88 0.74
CA PHE A 110 6.69 -2.01 0.25
C PHE A 110 6.95 -1.90 -1.26
N LEU A 111 5.95 -1.51 -2.06
CA LEU A 111 6.12 -1.33 -3.50
C LEU A 111 7.15 -0.24 -3.83
N ILE A 112 7.21 0.84 -3.06
CA ILE A 112 8.27 1.87 -3.19
C ILE A 112 9.65 1.26 -2.91
N ALA A 113 9.79 0.55 -1.78
CA ALA A 113 11.06 -0.07 -1.41
C ALA A 113 11.52 -1.11 -2.44
N ARG A 114 10.57 -1.83 -3.05
CA ARG A 114 10.81 -2.74 -4.16
C ARG A 114 11.25 -1.98 -5.43
N GLU A 115 10.52 -0.95 -5.84
CA GLU A 115 10.79 -0.19 -7.08
C GLU A 115 12.20 0.43 -7.06
N LEU A 116 12.62 0.96 -5.91
CA LEU A 116 13.97 1.51 -5.70
C LEU A 116 15.08 0.47 -5.88
N ARG A 117 14.78 -0.82 -5.68
CA ARG A 117 15.74 -1.93 -5.83
C ARG A 117 15.67 -2.57 -7.22
N VAL A 118 14.49 -2.57 -7.84
CA VAL A 118 14.27 -3.04 -9.21
C VAL A 118 15.03 -2.15 -10.20
N GLY A 119 14.98 -0.82 -10.02
CA GLY A 119 15.88 0.27 -10.46
C GLY A 119 16.70 0.21 -11.78
N ARG A 120 16.62 -0.81 -12.61
CA ARG A 120 17.53 -1.07 -13.74
C ARG A 120 16.88 -1.77 -14.93
N THR A 121 15.60 -2.10 -14.86
CA THR A 121 14.82 -2.61 -15.99
C THR A 121 13.82 -1.54 -16.43
N VAL A 122 13.72 -1.27 -17.74
CA VAL A 122 12.71 -0.37 -18.29
C VAL A 122 11.33 -0.91 -17.89
N SER A 123 10.67 -0.25 -16.94
CA SER A 123 9.26 -0.53 -16.64
C SER A 123 8.43 -0.13 -17.87
N PRO A 124 7.66 -1.06 -18.47
CA PRO A 124 6.78 -0.72 -19.59
C PRO A 124 5.89 0.45 -19.19
N ARG A 125 5.84 1.49 -20.02
CA ARG A 125 4.87 2.57 -19.82
C ARG A 125 3.48 1.98 -20.05
N PRO A 126 2.51 2.20 -19.14
CA PRO A 126 1.13 1.79 -19.39
C PRO A 126 0.64 2.44 -20.69
N GLY A 127 -0.18 1.72 -21.45
CA GLY A 127 -0.83 2.30 -22.63
C GLY A 127 -1.73 3.46 -22.22
N VAL A 128 -2.08 4.34 -23.17
CA VAL A 128 -2.98 5.48 -22.88
C VAL A 128 -4.33 4.98 -22.32
N ALA A 129 -4.84 3.86 -22.82
CA ALA A 129 -6.06 3.23 -22.31
C ALA A 129 -5.91 2.79 -20.84
N ASP A 130 -4.81 2.15 -20.48
CA ASP A 130 -4.53 1.72 -19.10
C ASP A 130 -4.39 2.93 -18.17
N ALA A 131 -3.72 3.99 -18.63
CA ALA A 131 -3.54 5.22 -17.86
C ALA A 131 -4.88 5.92 -17.60
N ILE A 132 -5.75 6.02 -18.62
CA ILE A 132 -7.10 6.59 -18.47
C ILE A 132 -7.94 5.72 -17.54
N GLY A 133 -7.92 4.39 -17.73
CA GLY A 133 -8.67 3.45 -16.89
C GLY A 133 -8.25 3.55 -15.42
N LEU A 134 -6.94 3.61 -15.15
CA LEU A 134 -6.40 3.79 -13.80
C LEU A 134 -6.80 5.14 -13.19
N ALA A 135 -6.79 6.22 -13.98
CA ALA A 135 -7.19 7.54 -13.49
C ALA A 135 -8.68 7.58 -13.11
N VAL A 136 -9.55 7.03 -13.97
CA VAL A 136 -10.99 6.93 -13.69
C VAL A 136 -11.23 6.06 -12.46
N PHE A 137 -10.58 4.89 -12.38
CA PHE A 137 -10.70 4.00 -11.24
C PHE A 137 -10.23 4.67 -9.94
N ALA A 138 -9.11 5.41 -9.96
CA ALA A 138 -8.62 6.15 -8.80
C ALA A 138 -9.62 7.22 -8.33
N ILE A 139 -10.25 7.94 -9.25
CA ILE A 139 -11.30 8.93 -8.92
C ILE A 139 -12.50 8.25 -8.27
N VAL A 140 -12.96 7.13 -8.83
CA VAL A 140 -14.08 6.35 -8.26
C VAL A 140 -13.73 5.84 -6.86
N VAL A 141 -12.54 5.27 -6.68
CA VAL A 141 -12.08 4.80 -5.37
C VAL A 141 -12.02 5.94 -4.37
N ALA A 142 -11.46 7.10 -4.74
CA ALA A 142 -11.41 8.27 -3.86
C ALA A 142 -12.82 8.76 -3.47
N ALA A 143 -13.75 8.81 -4.42
CA ALA A 143 -15.14 9.19 -4.15
C ALA A 143 -15.83 8.18 -3.22
N LEU A 144 -15.61 6.87 -3.42
CA LEU A 144 -16.15 5.82 -2.56
C LEU A 144 -15.55 5.88 -1.15
N THR A 145 -14.25 6.15 -1.01
CA THR A 145 -13.60 6.35 0.29
C THR A 145 -14.22 7.53 1.05
N ILE A 146 -14.45 8.66 0.37
CA ILE A 146 -15.11 9.83 0.98
C ILE A 146 -16.55 9.50 1.37
N TRP A 147 -17.29 8.77 0.52
CA TRP A 147 -18.68 8.39 0.81
C TRP A 147 -18.80 7.45 2.01
N VAL A 148 -17.83 6.56 2.23
CA VAL A 148 -17.78 5.70 3.43
C VAL A 148 -17.61 6.52 4.72
N ASP A 149 -16.97 7.69 4.61
CA ASP A 149 -16.70 8.58 5.75
C ASP A 149 -17.86 9.54 6.09
N THR A 150 -18.87 9.68 5.22
CA THR A 150 -20.04 10.59 5.37
C THR A 150 -21.27 9.90 5.94
#